data_AF-A0A3S7KPC4-F1
#
_entry.id   AF-A0A3S7KPC4-F1
#
_cell.length_a   1.000
_cell.length_b   1.000
_cell.length_c   1.000
_cell.angle_alpha   90.00
_cell.angle_beta   90.00
_cell.angle_gamma   90.00
#
_symmetry.space_group_name_H-M   'P 1'
#
loop_
_entity.id
_entity.type
_entity.pdbx_description
1 polymer ?
#
loop_
_entity_poly.entity_id
_entity_poly.type
_entity_poly.pdbx_seq_one_letter_code
_entity_poly.pdbx_strand_id
1 'polypeptide(L)'
;MYRHVISLIAAVAATTLPAYGKEPLSGIELHARCVDDTQCRFRGDTLVVELELRNAGSEPARLPLEYIRSRGPSVKVKDNRSGKVTALRSGMAPATLLDQMQELQAGRSLRIGFPIKPQELARSALRPMDVTLQFSVNLKPGATGAEAQVVQAELNVIDAEPAG
;
A
#
# COMPACT_ATOMS: atom_id res chain seq x y z
N MET A 1 50.75 -62.45 1.83
CA MET A 1 49.82 -61.98 2.88
C MET A 1 49.73 -60.46 2.78
N TYR A 2 48.67 -59.93 2.17
CA TYR A 2 48.41 -58.49 2.12
C TYR A 2 46.94 -58.26 2.53
N ARG A 3 46.76 -57.56 3.66
CA ARG A 3 45.45 -57.22 4.25
C ARG A 3 44.91 -55.98 3.54
N HIS A 4 43.75 -56.08 2.89
CA HIS A 4 42.99 -54.92 2.45
C HIS A 4 42.04 -54.50 3.59
N VAL A 5 42.24 -53.28 4.10
CA VAL A 5 41.30 -52.61 5.01
C VAL A 5 40.39 -51.74 4.13
N ILE A 6 39.10 -52.08 4.08
CA ILE A 6 38.08 -51.30 3.37
C ILE A 6 37.46 -50.35 4.40
N SER A 7 37.79 -49.07 4.31
CA SER A 7 37.08 -48.01 5.05
C SER A 7 35.78 -47.67 4.33
N LEU A 8 34.65 -48.01 4.95
CA LEU A 8 33.32 -47.54 4.57
C LEU A 8 33.10 -46.16 5.20
N ILE A 9 33.12 -45.11 4.40
CA ILE A 9 32.67 -43.76 4.81
C ILE A 9 31.17 -43.70 4.56
N ALA A 10 30.39 -43.65 5.63
CA ALA A 10 28.95 -43.41 5.56
C ALA A 10 28.69 -41.94 5.20
N ALA A 11 28.05 -41.70 4.06
CA ALA A 11 27.58 -40.37 3.69
C ALA A 11 26.31 -40.04 4.48
N VAL A 12 26.41 -39.07 5.40
CA VAL A 12 25.25 -38.50 6.10
C VAL A 12 24.57 -37.53 5.14
N ALA A 13 23.41 -37.90 4.61
CA ALA A 13 22.55 -36.99 3.86
C ALA A 13 21.90 -35.99 4.83
N ALA A 14 22.40 -34.75 4.85
CA ALA A 14 21.75 -33.65 5.54
C ALA A 14 20.50 -33.23 4.75
N THR A 15 19.31 -33.62 5.23
CA THR A 15 18.05 -33.11 4.70
C THR A 15 17.84 -31.70 5.25
N THR A 16 18.02 -30.69 4.40
CA THR A 16 17.60 -29.33 4.70
C THR A 16 16.08 -29.28 4.75
N LEU A 17 15.51 -29.06 5.93
CA LEU A 17 14.09 -28.68 6.04
C LEU A 17 13.92 -27.34 5.30
N PRO A 18 12.86 -27.16 4.49
CA PRO A 18 12.57 -25.87 3.91
C PRO A 18 12.27 -24.92 5.07
N ALA A 19 13.12 -23.93 5.27
CA ALA A 19 12.78 -22.77 6.06
C ALA A 19 11.54 -22.18 5.38
N TYR A 20 10.38 -22.24 6.05
CA TYR A 20 9.18 -21.52 5.65
C TYR A 20 9.50 -20.02 5.80
N GLY A 21 10.20 -19.49 4.80
CA GLY A 21 10.41 -18.07 4.65
C GLY A 21 9.04 -17.45 4.52
N LYS A 22 8.75 -16.49 5.39
CA LYS A 22 7.50 -15.71 5.36
C LYS A 22 7.49 -14.97 4.02
N GLU A 23 6.84 -15.56 3.03
CA GLU A 23 6.80 -15.02 1.69
C GLU A 23 6.15 -13.63 1.76
N PRO A 24 6.71 -12.60 1.10
CA PRO A 24 6.03 -11.31 1.01
C PRO A 24 4.61 -11.53 0.48
N LEU A 25 3.64 -10.70 0.92
CA LEU A 25 2.28 -10.69 0.37
C LEU A 25 2.33 -10.26 -1.10
N SER A 26 2.82 -11.14 -1.96
CA SER A 26 2.98 -10.97 -3.39
C SER A 26 1.57 -10.95 -4.01
N GLY A 27 1.34 -9.98 -4.89
CA GLY A 27 0.06 -9.84 -5.58
C GLY A 27 -0.99 -8.97 -4.88
N ILE A 28 -0.72 -8.37 -3.73
CA ILE A 28 -1.59 -7.27 -3.25
C ILE A 28 -1.19 -5.98 -3.97
N GLU A 29 -2.18 -5.36 -4.59
CA GLU A 29 -2.03 -4.12 -5.35
C GLU A 29 -2.89 -3.02 -4.75
N LEU A 30 -2.43 -1.78 -4.88
CA LEU A 30 -3.23 -0.59 -4.57
C LEU A 30 -3.49 0.16 -5.86
N HIS A 31 -4.76 0.44 -6.13
CA HIS A 31 -5.19 1.31 -7.21
C HIS A 31 -5.88 2.53 -6.61
N ALA A 32 -5.78 3.66 -7.30
CA ALA A 32 -6.41 4.91 -6.89
C ALA A 32 -7.15 5.52 -8.07
N ARG A 33 -8.31 6.12 -7.82
CA ARG A 33 -9.02 6.93 -8.81
C ARG A 33 -9.78 8.07 -8.14
N CYS A 34 -9.90 9.19 -8.83
CA CYS A 34 -10.86 10.22 -8.45
C CYS A 34 -12.27 9.76 -8.82
N VAL A 35 -13.23 10.01 -7.94
CA VAL A 35 -14.61 9.53 -8.10
C VAL A 35 -15.40 10.41 -9.07
N ASP A 36 -15.29 11.73 -8.92
CA ASP A 36 -16.15 12.69 -9.63
C ASP A 36 -15.57 13.14 -10.98
N ASP A 37 -14.24 13.08 -11.14
CA ASP A 37 -13.53 13.54 -12.33
C ASP A 37 -12.34 12.61 -12.57
N THR A 38 -12.37 11.82 -13.65
CA THR A 38 -11.31 10.83 -13.96
C THR A 38 -9.96 11.46 -14.26
N GLN A 39 -9.92 12.75 -14.57
CA GLN A 39 -8.68 13.51 -14.75
C GLN A 39 -8.21 14.17 -13.45
N CYS A 40 -8.93 13.97 -12.34
CA CYS A 40 -8.59 14.53 -11.03
C CYS A 40 -8.42 16.05 -11.04
N ARG A 41 -9.28 16.77 -11.76
CA ARG A 41 -9.22 18.24 -11.82
C ARG A 41 -9.70 18.85 -10.50
N PHE A 42 -8.85 19.66 -9.86
CA PHE A 42 -9.15 20.37 -8.64
C PHE A 42 -9.94 21.65 -8.92
N ARG A 43 -11.16 21.73 -8.36
CA ARG A 43 -12.09 22.86 -8.54
C ARG A 43 -12.18 23.78 -7.33
N GLY A 44 -11.43 23.49 -6.26
CA GLY A 44 -11.54 24.17 -4.97
C GLY A 44 -12.44 23.46 -3.96
N ASP A 45 -13.11 22.38 -4.36
CA ASP A 45 -13.95 21.55 -3.50
C ASP A 45 -13.20 20.32 -2.95
N THR A 46 -13.90 19.50 -2.17
CA THR A 46 -13.36 18.24 -1.65
C THR A 46 -13.10 17.28 -2.81
N LEU A 47 -11.86 16.78 -2.92
CA LEU A 47 -11.51 15.74 -3.89
C LEU A 47 -11.83 14.37 -3.28
N VAL A 48 -12.82 13.66 -3.84
CA VAL A 48 -13.16 12.32 -3.39
C VAL A 48 -12.35 11.30 -4.18
N VAL A 49 -11.49 10.57 -3.48
CA VAL A 49 -10.68 9.47 -4.05
C VAL A 49 -11.25 8.13 -3.58
N GLU A 50 -11.31 7.16 -4.48
CA GLU A 50 -11.51 5.77 -4.12
C GLU A 50 -10.18 5.02 -4.28
N LEU A 51 -9.79 4.33 -3.22
CA LEU A 51 -8.70 3.36 -3.25
C LEU A 51 -9.27 1.96 -3.38
N GLU A 52 -8.67 1.15 -4.23
CA GLU A 52 -8.95 -0.27 -4.36
C GLU A 52 -7.70 -1.06 -3.97
N LEU A 53 -7.78 -1.72 -2.82
CA LEU A 53 -6.78 -2.70 -2.39
C LEU A 53 -7.21 -4.07 -2.93
N ARG A 54 -6.53 -4.56 -3.96
CA ARG A 54 -6.91 -5.77 -4.70
C ARG A 54 -5.92 -6.90 -4.43
N ASN A 55 -6.44 -8.10 -4.22
CA ASN A 55 -5.63 -9.30 -4.30
C ASN A 55 -5.60 -9.80 -5.75
N ALA A 56 -4.54 -9.47 -6.47
CA ALA A 56 -4.24 -9.95 -7.83
C ALA A 56 -3.45 -11.27 -7.82
N GLY A 57 -3.08 -11.80 -6.65
CA GLY A 57 -2.46 -13.11 -6.49
C GLY A 57 -3.44 -14.26 -6.69
N SER A 58 -2.92 -15.49 -6.62
CA SER A 58 -3.71 -16.72 -6.74
C SER A 58 -4.21 -17.26 -5.40
N GLU A 59 -3.62 -16.82 -4.28
CA GLU A 59 -3.93 -17.32 -2.94
C GLU A 59 -4.67 -16.26 -2.08
N PRO A 60 -5.49 -16.66 -1.10
CA PRO A 60 -6.07 -15.74 -0.13
C PRO A 60 -4.99 -15.03 0.71
N ALA A 61 -5.15 -13.72 0.91
CA ALA A 61 -4.27 -12.93 1.76
C ALA A 61 -4.92 -12.62 3.11
N ARG A 62 -4.25 -12.92 4.22
CA ARG A 62 -4.72 -12.54 5.57
C ARG A 62 -4.22 -11.15 5.93
N LEU A 63 -5.15 -10.21 6.10
CA LEU A 63 -4.91 -8.80 6.35
C LEU A 63 -5.89 -8.25 7.40
N PRO A 64 -5.52 -7.24 8.21
CA PRO A 64 -6.47 -6.58 9.09
C PRO A 64 -7.30 -5.56 8.29
N LEU A 65 -8.24 -6.04 7.46
CA LEU A 65 -8.93 -5.21 6.45
C LEU A 65 -9.76 -4.09 7.09
N GLU A 66 -10.43 -4.33 8.22
CA GLU A 66 -11.14 -3.26 8.95
C GLU A 66 -10.20 -2.20 9.53
N TYR A 67 -9.03 -2.59 10.03
CA TYR A 67 -8.01 -1.61 10.46
C TYR A 67 -7.58 -0.75 9.29
N ILE A 68 -7.25 -1.37 8.15
CA ILE A 68 -6.82 -0.65 6.94
C ILE A 68 -7.90 0.32 6.47
N ARG A 69 -9.17 -0.14 6.39
CA ARG A 69 -10.31 0.70 5.99
C ARG A 69 -10.52 1.87 6.95
N SER A 70 -10.53 1.61 8.26
CA SER A 70 -10.75 2.64 9.28
C SER A 70 -9.59 3.65 9.34
N ARG A 71 -8.36 3.19 9.13
CA ARG A 71 -7.16 4.01 9.22
C ARG A 71 -6.99 4.91 8.01
N GLY A 72 -7.41 4.42 6.85
CA GLY A 72 -7.16 5.02 5.54
C GLY A 72 -5.68 4.95 5.13
N PRO A 73 -5.35 5.46 3.94
CA PRO A 73 -3.98 5.55 3.44
C PRO A 73 -3.15 6.56 4.25
N SER A 74 -1.83 6.43 4.15
CA SER A 74 -0.94 7.58 4.33
C SER A 74 -0.74 8.25 2.98
N VAL A 75 -0.79 9.59 2.95
CA VAL A 75 -0.72 10.34 1.70
C VAL A 75 0.42 11.34 1.75
N LYS A 76 1.31 11.26 0.77
CA LYS A 76 2.29 12.30 0.47
C LYS A 76 1.79 13.14 -0.70
N VAL A 77 1.98 14.43 -0.61
CA VAL A 77 1.68 15.39 -1.67
C VAL A 77 2.99 16.00 -2.14
N LYS A 78 3.35 15.74 -3.39
CA LYS A 78 4.48 16.38 -4.06
C LYS A 78 3.94 17.52 -4.91
N ASP A 79 4.34 18.74 -4.60
CA ASP A 79 4.20 19.87 -5.52
C ASP A 79 5.15 19.65 -6.70
N ASN A 80 4.60 19.45 -7.90
CA ASN A 80 5.40 19.12 -9.08
C ASN A 80 6.23 20.31 -9.59
N ARG A 81 5.85 21.54 -9.22
CA ARG A 81 6.56 22.75 -9.63
C ARG A 81 7.75 23.03 -8.73
N SER A 82 7.58 22.90 -7.41
CA SER A 82 8.65 23.16 -6.44
C SER A 82 9.44 21.93 -6.02
N GLY A 83 8.91 20.73 -6.28
CA GLY A 83 9.43 19.46 -5.77
C GLY A 83 9.19 19.24 -4.28
N LYS A 84 8.56 20.19 -3.57
CA LYS A 84 8.31 20.10 -2.13
C LYS A 84 7.36 18.94 -1.84
N VAL A 85 7.73 18.10 -0.87
CA VAL A 85 6.89 17.00 -0.38
C VAL A 85 6.32 17.35 0.98
N THR A 86 5.01 17.22 1.11
CA THR A 86 4.28 17.32 2.38
C THR A 86 3.48 16.04 2.61
N ALA A 87 2.97 15.84 3.82
CA ALA A 87 2.10 14.71 4.13
C ALA A 87 0.73 15.22 4.58
N LEU A 88 -0.33 14.54 4.15
CA LEU A 88 -1.66 14.78 4.69
C LEU A 88 -1.78 14.15 6.08
N ARG A 89 -2.76 14.63 6.85
CA ARG A 89 -3.05 14.02 8.15
C ARG A 89 -3.67 12.65 7.90
N SER A 90 -2.94 11.62 8.26
CA SER A 90 -3.46 10.26 8.25
C SER A 90 -4.48 10.08 9.39
N GLY A 91 -5.54 9.28 9.16
CA GLY A 91 -6.56 8.94 10.16
C GLY A 91 -6.05 8.24 11.43
N MET A 92 -6.95 7.81 12.31
CA MET A 92 -6.62 6.95 13.44
C MET A 92 -7.59 5.78 13.44
N ALA A 93 -7.09 4.57 13.63
CA ALA A 93 -7.91 3.37 13.77
C ALA A 93 -7.70 2.77 15.17
N PRO A 94 -8.73 2.16 15.77
CA PRO A 94 -8.59 1.43 17.02
C PRO A 94 -7.53 0.33 16.90
N ALA A 95 -6.60 0.28 17.86
CA ALA A 95 -5.54 -0.73 17.86
C ALA A 95 -6.08 -2.16 17.95
N THR A 96 -7.26 -2.35 18.54
CA THR A 96 -7.95 -3.64 18.62
C THR A 96 -8.30 -4.26 17.27
N LEU A 97 -8.31 -3.46 16.19
CA LEU A 97 -8.55 -3.98 14.83
C LEU A 97 -7.30 -4.62 14.21
N LEU A 98 -6.11 -4.43 14.79
CA LEU A 98 -4.85 -5.01 14.28
C LEU A 98 -4.87 -6.54 14.32
N ASP A 99 -5.46 -7.10 15.36
CA ASP A 99 -5.53 -8.55 15.57
C ASP A 99 -6.72 -9.20 14.84
N GLN A 100 -7.60 -8.38 14.25
CA GLN A 100 -8.78 -8.84 13.51
C GLN A 100 -8.41 -9.18 12.06
N MET A 101 -7.68 -10.28 11.89
CA MET A 101 -7.22 -10.75 10.59
C MET A 101 -8.37 -11.34 9.77
N GLN A 102 -8.57 -10.80 8.56
CA GLN A 102 -9.59 -11.21 7.61
C GLN A 102 -8.93 -11.68 6.30
N GLU A 103 -9.62 -12.56 5.57
CA GLU A 103 -9.13 -13.01 4.27
C GLU A 103 -9.65 -12.11 3.15
N LEU A 104 -8.71 -11.57 2.36
CA LEU A 104 -8.98 -11.03 1.05
C LEU A 104 -8.72 -12.12 0.01
N GLN A 105 -9.79 -12.75 -0.46
CA GLN A 105 -9.72 -13.82 -1.46
C GLN A 105 -9.06 -13.34 -2.76
N ALA A 106 -8.43 -14.25 -3.49
CA ALA A 106 -7.88 -13.97 -4.81
C ALA A 106 -8.94 -13.36 -5.74
N GLY A 107 -8.54 -12.33 -6.50
CA GLY A 107 -9.43 -11.57 -7.39
C GLY A 107 -10.43 -10.65 -6.68
N ARG A 108 -10.44 -10.58 -5.35
CA ARG A 108 -11.32 -9.67 -4.59
C ARG A 108 -10.59 -8.41 -4.18
N SER A 109 -11.39 -7.39 -3.88
CA SER A 109 -10.89 -6.07 -3.50
C SER A 109 -11.59 -5.50 -2.28
N LEU A 110 -10.84 -4.74 -1.49
CA LEU A 110 -11.32 -3.82 -0.49
C LEU A 110 -11.35 -2.41 -1.09
N ARG A 111 -12.52 -1.76 -1.11
CA ARG A 111 -12.65 -0.36 -1.51
C ARG A 111 -12.68 0.56 -0.30
N ILE A 112 -11.98 1.69 -0.41
CA ILE A 112 -11.82 2.69 0.65
C ILE A 112 -12.08 4.07 0.04
N GLY A 113 -13.14 4.74 0.48
CA GLY A 113 -13.38 6.14 0.16
C GLY A 113 -12.48 7.05 1.00
N PHE A 114 -11.82 8.00 0.36
CA PHE A 114 -10.89 8.92 1.00
C PHE A 114 -11.14 10.36 0.53
N PRO A 115 -11.91 11.15 1.29
CA PRO A 115 -12.14 12.55 0.98
C PRO A 115 -10.93 13.40 1.38
N ILE A 116 -10.39 14.17 0.43
CA ILE A 116 -9.30 15.12 0.66
C ILE A 116 -9.88 16.53 0.68
N LYS A 117 -9.78 17.21 1.82
CA LYS A 117 -10.34 18.55 1.96
C LYS A 117 -9.52 19.57 1.15
N PRO A 118 -10.15 20.60 0.56
CA PRO A 118 -9.44 21.56 -0.27
C PRO A 118 -8.34 22.31 0.49
N GLN A 119 -8.53 22.55 1.80
CA GLN A 119 -7.51 23.21 2.63
C GLN A 119 -6.28 22.34 2.85
N GLU A 120 -6.38 21.02 2.71
CA GLU A 120 -5.22 20.12 2.80
C GLU A 120 -4.34 20.25 1.57
N LEU A 121 -4.93 20.23 0.37
CA LEU A 121 -4.19 20.44 -0.88
C LEU A 121 -3.64 21.85 -1.01
N ALA A 122 -4.43 22.87 -0.65
CA ALA A 122 -4.02 24.27 -0.74
C ALA A 122 -2.86 24.63 0.22
N ARG A 123 -2.63 23.84 1.28
CA ARG A 123 -1.45 24.00 2.16
C ARG A 123 -0.19 23.33 1.59
N SER A 124 -0.37 22.36 0.70
CA SER A 124 0.71 21.56 0.13
C SER A 124 1.32 22.18 -1.12
N ALA A 125 0.52 22.88 -1.93
CA ALA A 125 0.97 23.51 -3.18
C ALA A 125 0.29 24.85 -3.45
N LEU A 126 0.99 25.70 -4.20
CA LEU A 126 0.44 26.97 -4.69
C LEU A 126 -0.44 26.73 -5.92
N ARG A 127 -1.31 27.70 -6.23
CA ARG A 127 -2.06 27.72 -7.49
C ARG A 127 -1.17 28.23 -8.64
N PRO A 128 -1.36 27.76 -9.89
CA PRO A 128 -2.24 26.67 -10.27
C PRO A 128 -1.82 25.32 -9.69
N MET A 129 -2.82 24.50 -9.32
CA MET A 129 -2.62 23.17 -8.75
C MET A 129 -1.95 22.25 -9.77
N ASP A 130 -0.83 21.66 -9.37
CA ASP A 130 -0.12 20.59 -10.08
C ASP A 130 0.63 19.78 -9.02
N VAL A 131 -0.02 18.72 -8.55
CA VAL A 131 0.52 17.86 -7.48
C VAL A 131 0.38 16.39 -7.84
N THR A 132 1.34 15.61 -7.39
CA THR A 132 1.23 14.15 -7.36
C THR A 132 0.89 13.71 -5.93
N LEU A 133 -0.24 13.03 -5.78
CA LEU A 133 -0.65 12.37 -4.56
C LEU A 133 -0.13 10.93 -4.58
N GLN A 134 0.73 10.59 -3.64
CA GLN A 134 1.18 9.21 -3.41
C GLN A 134 0.45 8.64 -2.20
N PHE A 135 -0.43 7.68 -2.46
CA PHE A 135 -1.15 6.91 -1.46
C PHE A 135 -0.33 5.68 -1.08
N SER A 136 -0.29 5.36 0.20
CA SER A 136 0.41 4.19 0.71
C SER A 136 -0.40 3.48 1.79
N VAL A 137 -0.41 2.16 1.73
CA VAL A 137 -1.05 1.28 2.73
C VAL A 137 -0.01 0.27 3.20
N ASN A 138 0.20 0.18 4.50
CA ASN A 138 1.02 -0.86 5.11
C ASN A 138 0.14 -2.10 5.37
N LEU A 139 0.44 -3.19 4.66
CA LEU A 139 -0.23 -4.49 4.75
C LEU A 139 0.11 -5.24 6.04
N LYS A 140 1.19 -4.85 6.73
CA LYS A 140 1.57 -5.35 8.05
C LYS A 140 1.63 -4.17 9.04
N PRO A 141 0.48 -3.60 9.45
CA PRO A 141 0.50 -2.45 10.35
C PRO A 141 1.18 -2.79 11.68
N GLY A 142 1.97 -1.86 12.22
CA GLY A 142 2.82 -2.08 13.38
C GLY A 142 4.26 -2.50 13.04
N ALA A 143 4.49 -3.07 11.85
CA ALA A 143 5.84 -3.27 11.33
C ALA A 143 6.40 -1.98 10.70
N THR A 144 7.68 -1.71 10.90
CA THR A 144 8.37 -0.52 10.39
C THR A 144 9.66 -0.89 9.66
N GLY A 145 10.26 0.08 8.94
CA GLY A 145 11.52 -0.14 8.23
C GLY A 145 11.43 -1.28 7.20
N ALA A 146 12.42 -2.15 7.21
CA ALA A 146 12.52 -3.27 6.27
C ALA A 146 11.41 -4.33 6.44
N GLU A 147 10.69 -4.34 7.56
CA GLU A 147 9.60 -5.28 7.79
C GLU A 147 8.23 -4.78 7.32
N ALA A 148 8.12 -3.49 6.99
CA ALA A 148 6.88 -2.93 6.49
C ALA A 148 6.62 -3.46 5.07
N GLN A 149 5.40 -3.91 4.81
CA GLN A 149 4.96 -4.31 3.48
C GLN A 149 4.02 -3.24 2.97
N VAL A 150 4.55 -2.32 2.15
CA VAL A 150 3.80 -1.14 1.71
C VAL A 150 3.45 -1.26 0.24
N VAL A 151 2.16 -1.14 -0.08
CA VAL A 151 1.66 -0.98 -1.45
C VAL A 151 1.30 0.49 -1.67
N GLN A 152 1.47 0.96 -2.91
CA GLN A 152 1.33 2.37 -3.24
C GLN A 152 0.56 2.58 -4.55
N ALA A 153 -0.08 3.72 -4.66
CA ALA A 153 -0.76 4.20 -5.86
C ALA A 153 -0.55 5.71 -5.98
N GLU A 154 -0.54 6.22 -7.20
CA GLU A 154 -0.37 7.65 -7.45
C GLU A 154 -1.53 8.23 -8.26
N LEU A 155 -1.87 9.48 -7.97
CA LEU A 155 -2.78 10.30 -8.77
C LEU A 155 -2.15 11.67 -9.02
N ASN A 156 -2.29 12.16 -10.25
CA ASN A 156 -1.95 13.54 -10.58
C ASN A 156 -3.20 14.39 -10.45
N VAL A 157 -3.10 15.47 -9.67
CA VAL A 157 -4.17 16.44 -9.47
C VAL A 157 -3.71 17.75 -10.09
N ILE A 158 -4.48 18.20 -11.06
CA ILE A 158 -4.25 19.46 -11.79
C ILE A 158 -5.39 20.41 -11.53
N ASP A 159 -5.17 21.71 -11.64
CA ASP A 159 -6.27 22.68 -11.59
C ASP A 159 -7.27 22.43 -12.71
N ALA A 160 -8.56 22.63 -12.41
CA ALA A 160 -9.55 22.78 -13.47
C ALA A 160 -9.25 24.04 -14.28
N GLU A 161 -9.39 23.94 -15.59
CA GLU A 161 -9.32 25.11 -16.47
C GLU A 161 -10.38 26.13 -16.05
N PRO A 162 -10.08 27.45 -16.07
CA PRO A 162 -11.08 28.45 -15.77
C PRO A 162 -12.25 28.30 -16.74
N ALA A 163 -13.48 28.35 -16.20
CA ALA A 163 -14.67 28.47 -17.04
C ALA A 163 -14.53 29.77 -17.84
N GLY A 164 -14.47 29.64 -19.17
CA GLY A 164 -14.40 30.78 -20.09
C GLY A 164 -15.65 31.63 -20.10
#